data_AF-A0A970ZV62-F1
#
_entry.id   AF-A0A970ZV62-F1
#
_cell.length_a   1.000
_cell.length_b   1.000
_cell.length_c   1.000
_cell.angle_alpha   90.00
_cell.angle_beta   90.00
_cell.angle_gamma   90.00
#
_symmetry.space_group_name_H-M   'P 1'
#
loop_
_entity.id
_entity.type
_entity.pdbx_description
1 polymer ?
#
loop_
_entity_poly.entity_id
_entity_poly.type
_entity_poly.pdbx_seq_one_letter_code
_entity_poly.pdbx_strand_id
1 'polypeptide(L)' 'GEARQVTLTSVGPGLRWTMGDQFSMRLDYGFQLEDTGMALSQGDSRIHLGMVLAY' A
#
# COMPACT_ATOMS: atom_id res chain seq x y z
N GLY A 1 -3.87 1.35 -29.75
CA GLY A 1 -4.43 0.64 -28.59
C GLY A 1 -4.29 1.54 -27.41
N GLU A 2 -5.39 2.14 -26.97
CA GLU A 2 -5.37 3.17 -25.92
C GLU A 2 -5.15 2.49 -24.57
N ALA A 3 -4.11 2.89 -23.84
CA ALA A 3 -3.80 2.37 -22.53
C ALA A 3 -4.94 2.75 -21.58
N ARG A 4 -5.81 1.78 -21.29
CA ARG A 4 -6.93 1.91 -20.35
C ARG A 4 -6.32 2.32 -19.00
N GLN A 5 -6.49 3.59 -18.62
CA GLN A 5 -6.08 4.09 -17.32
C GLN A 5 -6.92 3.37 -16.27
N VAL A 6 -6.35 2.33 -15.67
CA VAL A 6 -6.94 1.68 -14.52
C VAL A 6 -6.49 2.48 -13.31
N THR A 7 -7.36 3.34 -12.80
CA THR A 7 -7.12 4.10 -11.57
C THR A 7 -7.24 3.13 -10.41
N LEU A 8 -6.10 2.67 -9.89
CA LEU A 8 -6.06 1.82 -8.71
C LEU A 8 -6.15 2.72 -7.47
N THR A 9 -7.35 2.81 -6.89
CA THR A 9 -7.58 3.56 -5.65
C THR A 9 -7.63 2.59 -4.47
N SER A 10 -6.82 2.82 -3.45
CA SER A 10 -6.83 2.05 -2.20
C SER A 10 -6.81 2.99 -1.00
N VAL A 11 -7.53 2.61 0.05
CA VAL A 11 -7.51 3.30 1.35
C VAL A 11 -7.16 2.31 2.45
N GLY A 12 -6.41 2.74 3.45
CA GLY A 12 -6.28 1.94 4.65
C GLY A 12 -5.31 2.52 5.68
N PRO A 13 -5.28 1.91 6.87
CA PRO A 13 -4.48 2.42 7.98
C PRO A 13 -2.99 2.21 7.74
N GLY A 14 -2.19 3.17 8.22
CA GLY A 14 -0.73 3.07 8.23
C GLY A 14 -0.19 3.38 9.63
N LEU A 15 0.81 2.61 10.05
CA LEU A 15 1.59 2.82 11.26
C LEU A 15 3.02 3.20 10.87
N ARG A 16 3.51 4.31 11.40
CA ARG A 16 4.90 4.73 11.25
C ARG A 16 5.56 4.81 12.61
N TRP A 17 6.68 4.12 12.76
CA TRP A 17 7.54 4.19 13.91
C TRP A 17 8.86 4.87 13.50
N THR A 18 9.30 5.85 14.28
CA THR A 18 10.62 6.49 14.12
C THR A 18 11.36 6.42 15.44
N MET A 19 12.59 5.93 15.42
CA MET A 19 13.48 5.90 16.58
C MET A 19 14.73 6.73 16.26
N GLY A 20 14.73 7.98 16.75
CA GLY A 20 15.74 8.97 16.37
C GLY A 20 15.75 9.26 14.88
N ASP A 21 16.87 9.77 14.39
CA ASP A 21 17.08 10.08 12.97
C ASP A 21 17.62 8.88 12.16
N GLN A 22 17.90 7.78 12.84
CA GLN A 22 18.64 6.64 12.30
C GLN A 22 17.74 5.49 11.88
N PHE A 23 16.52 5.42 12.43
CA PHE A 23 15.62 4.29 12.19
C PHE A 23 14.20 4.76 11.95
N SER A 24 13.64 4.37 10.81
CA SER A 24 12.20 4.51 10.53
C SER A 24 11.64 3.19 10.00
N MET A 25 10.51 2.78 10.56
CA MET A 25 9.73 1.66 10.10
C MET A 25 8.32 2.12 9.73
N ARG A 26 7.76 1.54 8.68
CA ARG A 26 6.45 1.85 8.15
C ARG A 26 5.70 0.56 7.83
N LEU A 27 4.51 0.42 8.39
CA LEU A 27 3.51 -0.56 8.01
C LEU A 27 2.35 0.18 7.36
N ASP A 28 1.94 -0.19 6.16
CA ASP A 28 0.68 0.27 5.58
C ASP A 28 -0.17 -0.95 5.20
N TYR A 29 -1.45 -0.91 5.55
CA TYR A 29 -2.42 -1.89 5.11
C TYR A 29 -3.43 -1.17 4.24
N GLY A 30 -3.52 -1.55 2.96
CA GLY A 30 -4.43 -0.94 2.00
C GLY A 30 -5.55 -1.90 1.60
N PHE A 31 -6.78 -1.43 1.69
CA PHE A 31 -7.95 -2.05 1.07
C PHE A 31 -8.21 -1.36 -0.26
N GLN A 32 -8.30 -2.12 -1.34
CA GLN A 32 -8.65 -1.57 -2.64
C GLN A 32 -10.13 -1.18 -2.66
N LEU A 33 -10.43 0.07 -3.06
CA LEU A 33 -11.79 0.62 -3.08
C LEU A 33 -12.51 0.38 -4.41
N GLU A 34 -11.76 0.40 -5.52
CA GLU A 34 -12.34 0.29 -6.86
C GLU A 34 -12.17 -1.12 -7.39
N ASP A 35 -13.31 -1.76 -7.66
CA ASP A 35 -13.44 -3.10 -8.22
C ASP A 35 -12.97 -3.06 -9.68
N THR A 36 -11.68 -3.28 -9.91
CA THR A 36 -11.20 -3.59 -11.24
C THR A 36 -11.86 -4.91 -11.62
N GLY A 37 -12.87 -4.86 -12.51
CA GLY A 37 -13.70 -6.01 -12.95
C GLY A 37 -12.95 -7.22 -13.54
N MET A 38 -11.64 -7.32 -13.33
CA MET A 38 -10.89 -8.57 -13.23
C MET A 38 -11.04 -9.15 -11.81
N ALA A 39 -12.28 -9.36 -11.37
CA ALA A 39 -12.59 -10.04 -10.13
C ALA A 39 -12.26 -11.54 -10.24
N LEU A 40 -10.97 -11.88 -10.21
CA LEU A 40 -10.52 -13.16 -9.68
C LEU A 40 -10.60 -13.07 -8.15
N SER A 41 -11.83 -13.18 -7.65
CA SER A 41 -12.20 -13.72 -6.33
C SER A 41 -11.14 -13.63 -5.23
N GLN A 42 -10.97 -12.45 -4.62
CA GLN A 42 -10.59 -12.20 -3.22
C GLN A 42 -10.21 -10.72 -3.12
N GLY A 43 -10.74 -10.01 -2.13
CA GLY A 43 -10.37 -8.61 -1.89
C GLY A 43 -8.85 -8.48 -1.80
N ASP A 44 -8.26 -7.80 -2.78
CA ASP A 44 -6.82 -7.55 -2.91
C ASP A 44 -6.39 -6.56 -1.83
N SER A 45 -6.29 -7.07 -0.60
CA SER A 45 -5.74 -6.35 0.53
C SER A 45 -4.21 -6.39 0.43
N ARG A 46 -3.59 -5.21 0.40
CA ARG A 46 -2.15 -5.06 0.20
C ARG A 46 -1.49 -4.62 1.49
N ILE A 47 -0.43 -5.33 1.87
CA ILE A 47 0.39 -4.96 3.03
C ILE A 47 1.73 -4.45 2.53
N HIS A 48 2.08 -3.22 2.88
CA HIS A 48 3.38 -2.62 2.59
C HIS A 48 4.20 -2.51 3.89
N LEU A 49 5.45 -2.96 3.79
CA LEU A 49 6.44 -2.92 4.88
C LEU A 49 7.65 -2.13 4.37
N GLY A 50 8.01 -1.06 5.08
CA GLY A 50 9.17 -0.23 4.77
C GLY A 50 10.07 -0.08 5.99
N MET A 51 11.38 -0.17 5.80
CA MET A 51 12.38 0.11 6.82
C MET A 51 13.48 0.97 6.23
N VAL A 52 13.88 2.00 6.97
CA VAL A 52 14.98 2.89 6.64
C VAL A 52 15.94 2.87 7.82
N LEU A 53 17.20 2.55 7.53
CA LEU A 53 18.31 2.63 8.47
C LEU A 53 19.34 3.61 7.91
N ALA A 54 19.68 4.64 8.68
CA ALA A 54 20.76 5.58 8.37
C ALA A 54 21.88 5.41 9.40
N TYR A 55 23.12 5.26 8.91
CA TYR A 55 24.33 5.07 9.72
C TYR A 55 25.35 6.18 9.42
#